data_AF-A0A8S3G2M3-F1
#
_entry.id   AF-A0A8S3G2M3-F1
#
_cell.length_a   1.000
_cell.length_b   1.000
_cell.length_c   1.000
_cell.angle_alpha   90.00
_cell.angle_beta   90.00
_cell.angle_gamma   90.00
#
_symmetry.space_group_name_H-M   'P 1'
#
loop_
_entity.id
_entity.type
_entity.pdbx_description
1 polymer ?
#
loop_
_entity_poly.entity_id
_entity_poly.type
_entity_poly.pdbx_seq_one_letter_code
_entity_poly.pdbx_strand_id
1 'polypeptide(L)'
;MIYYAEIIDAIRHEDNNTPVIIESSFWANWRALHFLKFDRGPLSLHANDADLFKVSFHMYEPRLLTTHRFNHGRFTYPGIVPNYDGPYALSEEWNSSRVSSLFDDIELIITQVLGLKSKHQVLVGELGISRNVSGASEYLRDLLSECCKRSWSTCLYSFRESHWNLMDYELGVHQENENRKINDNTLMEAIKESIQRTT
;
A
#
# COMPACT_ATOMS: atom_id res chain seq x y z
N MET A 1 -7.57 19.08 -8.61
CA MET A 1 -8.29 18.16 -9.52
C MET A 1 -8.21 18.58 -10.98
N ILE A 2 -8.44 19.86 -11.33
CA ILE A 2 -8.20 20.38 -12.70
C ILE A 2 -6.76 20.07 -13.16
N TYR A 3 -5.79 20.22 -12.24
CA TYR A 3 -4.37 19.93 -12.47
C TYR A 3 -4.04 18.51 -13.01
N TYR A 4 -4.73 17.45 -12.55
CA TYR A 4 -4.42 16.11 -13.05
C TYR A 4 -4.92 15.89 -14.48
N ALA A 5 -6.09 16.44 -14.82
CA ALA A 5 -6.60 16.37 -16.18
C ALA A 5 -5.70 17.16 -17.14
N GLU A 6 -5.26 18.36 -16.76
CA GLU A 6 -4.32 19.16 -17.57
C GLU A 6 -2.99 18.44 -17.82
N ILE A 7 -2.44 17.75 -16.81
CA ILE A 7 -1.23 16.92 -16.98
C ILE A 7 -1.50 15.77 -17.94
N ILE A 8 -2.63 15.06 -17.78
CA ILE A 8 -2.97 13.93 -18.65
C ILE A 8 -3.17 14.42 -20.08
N ASP A 9 -3.86 15.54 -20.29
CA ASP A 9 -4.03 16.16 -21.61
C ASP A 9 -2.68 16.49 -22.24
N ALA A 10 -1.75 17.08 -21.48
CA ALA A 10 -0.41 17.37 -21.97
C ALA A 10 0.38 16.09 -22.33
N ILE A 11 0.28 15.04 -21.51
CA ILE A 11 0.90 13.74 -21.81
C ILE A 11 0.28 13.15 -23.07
N ARG A 12 -1.06 13.13 -23.19
CA ARG A 12 -1.78 12.53 -24.32
C ARG A 12 -1.61 13.33 -25.61
N HIS A 13 -1.31 14.62 -25.52
CA HIS A 13 -0.92 15.41 -26.69
C HIS A 13 0.36 14.86 -27.35
N GLU A 14 1.31 14.39 -26.55
CA GLU A 14 2.62 13.89 -27.03
C GLU A 14 2.64 12.35 -27.17
N ASP A 15 1.94 11.63 -26.30
CA ASP A 15 1.96 10.16 -26.20
C ASP A 15 0.60 9.59 -25.75
N ASN A 16 -0.06 8.93 -26.70
CA ASN A 16 -1.36 8.30 -26.51
C ASN A 16 -1.31 6.87 -25.93
N ASN A 17 -0.13 6.29 -25.73
CA ASN A 17 0.01 4.86 -25.43
C ASN A 17 0.68 4.56 -24.07
N THR A 18 1.39 5.52 -23.47
CA THR A 18 2.04 5.29 -22.17
C THR A 18 1.02 5.24 -21.03
N PRO A 19 1.03 4.20 -20.17
CA PRO A 19 0.21 4.16 -18.97
C PRO A 19 0.54 5.30 -18.00
N VAL A 20 -0.51 5.92 -17.45
CA VAL A 20 -0.43 6.97 -16.43
C VAL A 20 -0.95 6.42 -15.10
N ILE A 21 -0.22 6.71 -14.04
CA ILE A 21 -0.59 6.37 -12.67
C ILE A 21 -0.86 7.67 -11.92
N ILE A 22 -2.07 7.83 -11.36
CA ILE A 22 -2.37 8.94 -10.45
C ILE A 22 -2.34 8.43 -9.02
N GLU A 23 -1.43 8.99 -8.23
CA GLU A 23 -1.44 8.82 -6.79
C GLU A 23 -2.46 9.75 -6.13
N SER A 24 -3.11 9.26 -5.08
CA SER A 24 -3.96 10.09 -4.24
C SER A 24 -3.15 11.14 -3.46
N SER A 25 -3.83 12.16 -2.95
CA SER A 25 -3.19 13.22 -2.15
C SER A 25 -2.73 12.73 -0.77
N PHE A 26 -2.02 13.59 -0.03
CA PHE A 26 -1.58 13.35 1.36
C PHE A 26 -0.66 12.13 1.49
N TRP A 27 0.44 12.11 0.72
CA TRP A 27 1.37 10.98 0.66
C TRP A 27 0.66 9.68 0.26
N ALA A 28 -0.11 9.77 -0.84
CA ALA A 28 -0.85 8.64 -1.41
C ALA A 28 -1.78 7.95 -0.41
N ASN A 29 -2.42 8.71 0.48
CA ASN A 29 -3.33 8.13 1.47
C ASN A 29 -4.53 7.50 0.76
N TRP A 30 -4.84 6.24 1.05
CA TRP A 30 -5.96 5.53 0.43
C TRP A 30 -7.31 6.24 0.68
N ARG A 31 -7.50 6.89 1.83
CA ARG A 31 -8.72 7.67 2.09
C ARG A 31 -8.83 8.82 1.10
N ALA A 32 -7.73 9.39 0.65
CA ALA A 32 -7.73 10.51 -0.29
C ALA A 32 -8.11 10.10 -1.72
N LEU A 33 -8.26 8.80 -2.01
CA LEU A 33 -8.77 8.33 -3.30
C LEU A 33 -10.13 8.96 -3.64
N HIS A 34 -11.03 9.14 -2.66
CA HIS A 34 -12.36 9.72 -2.90
C HIS A 34 -12.33 11.16 -3.45
N PHE A 35 -11.17 11.84 -3.38
CA PHE A 35 -10.99 13.16 -3.99
C PHE A 35 -10.65 13.10 -5.49
N LEU A 36 -10.36 11.92 -6.06
CA LEU A 36 -10.14 11.73 -7.48
C LEU A 36 -11.50 11.54 -8.18
N LYS A 37 -12.06 12.59 -8.80
CA LYS A 37 -13.40 12.49 -9.43
C LYS A 37 -13.34 11.88 -10.83
N PHE A 38 -13.49 10.55 -10.93
CA PHE A 38 -13.49 9.79 -12.21
C PHE A 38 -14.87 9.63 -12.84
N ASP A 39 -15.94 9.48 -12.06
CA ASP A 39 -17.27 9.17 -12.57
C ASP A 39 -17.94 10.35 -13.30
N ARG A 40 -17.70 11.58 -12.82
CA ARG A 40 -18.36 12.82 -13.27
C ARG A 40 -17.45 14.06 -13.22
N GLY A 41 -16.14 13.87 -13.08
CA GLY A 41 -15.16 14.97 -13.05
C GLY A 41 -14.33 15.06 -14.33
N PRO A 42 -13.39 16.02 -14.43
CA PRO A 42 -12.51 16.18 -15.61
C PRO A 42 -11.78 14.90 -16.02
N LEU A 43 -11.45 14.02 -15.07
CA LEU A 43 -10.79 12.75 -15.33
C LEU A 43 -11.69 11.73 -16.07
N SER A 44 -13.01 11.92 -16.07
CA SER A 44 -13.94 11.04 -16.81
C SER A 44 -13.72 11.09 -18.32
N LEU A 45 -13.15 12.18 -18.83
CA LEU A 45 -12.81 12.34 -20.25
C LEU A 45 -11.78 11.28 -20.71
N HIS A 46 -11.01 10.73 -19.78
CA HIS A 46 -10.01 9.70 -20.03
C HIS A 46 -10.46 8.32 -19.53
N ALA A 47 -11.73 8.14 -19.15
CA ALA A 47 -12.22 6.85 -18.64
C ALA A 47 -12.17 5.72 -19.68
N ASN A 48 -12.19 6.05 -20.97
CA ASN A 48 -12.03 5.09 -22.07
C ASN A 48 -10.56 4.66 -22.27
N ASP A 49 -9.63 5.32 -21.60
CA ASP A 49 -8.20 4.96 -21.55
C ASP A 49 -7.94 3.89 -20.47
N ALA A 50 -8.91 3.00 -20.26
CA ALA A 50 -9.03 2.19 -19.05
C ALA A 50 -7.83 1.27 -18.82
N ASP A 51 -7.16 0.85 -19.90
CA ASP A 51 -5.96 0.00 -19.85
C ASP A 51 -4.67 0.79 -19.60
N LEU A 52 -4.68 2.11 -19.84
CA LEU A 52 -3.54 3.00 -19.63
C LEU A 52 -3.70 3.85 -18.37
N PHE A 53 -4.71 3.59 -17.52
CA PHE A 53 -4.94 4.37 -16.33
C PHE A 53 -4.94 3.54 -15.05
N LYS A 54 -4.13 3.94 -14.05
CA LYS A 54 -4.15 3.37 -12.70
C LYS A 54 -4.30 4.43 -11.63
N VAL A 55 -5.11 4.15 -10.62
CA VAL A 55 -5.03 4.85 -9.33
C VAL A 55 -4.04 4.17 -8.43
N SER A 56 -3.35 4.96 -7.62
CA SER A 56 -2.41 4.45 -6.65
C SER A 56 -2.54 5.09 -5.27
N PHE A 57 -2.28 4.26 -4.26
CA PHE A 57 -2.24 4.64 -2.85
C PHE A 57 -1.13 3.83 -2.15
N HIS A 58 -0.70 4.30 -0.98
CA HIS A 58 0.26 3.63 -0.12
C HIS A 58 -0.44 2.95 1.07
N MET A 59 0.11 1.81 1.50
CA MET A 59 -0.43 1.00 2.59
C MET A 59 0.59 0.87 3.73
N TYR A 60 0.44 1.74 4.71
CA TYR A 60 1.21 1.77 5.97
C TYR A 60 0.27 1.81 7.18
N GLU A 61 -0.93 1.24 7.07
CA GLU A 61 -1.95 1.33 8.13
C GLU A 61 -1.85 0.17 9.13
N PRO A 62 -1.92 0.43 10.44
CA PRO A 62 -1.98 1.73 11.07
C PRO A 62 -0.55 2.30 11.17
N ARG A 63 -0.40 3.60 10.90
CA ARG A 63 0.92 4.24 10.88
C ARG A 63 1.72 4.09 12.18
N LEU A 64 1.05 3.98 13.33
CA LEU A 64 1.69 3.77 14.62
C LEU A 64 2.34 2.40 14.78
N LEU A 65 1.83 1.37 14.08
CA LEU A 65 2.40 0.03 14.07
C LEU A 65 3.52 -0.08 13.04
N THR A 66 3.26 0.36 11.81
CA THR A 66 4.09 0.04 10.65
C THR A 66 5.40 0.83 10.60
N THR A 67 5.40 2.03 11.19
CA THR A 67 6.51 2.97 11.08
C THR A 67 7.31 3.02 12.38
N HIS A 68 8.58 2.64 12.32
CA HIS A 68 9.48 2.63 13.49
C HIS A 68 9.52 3.95 14.28
N ARG A 69 9.50 5.10 13.57
CA ARG A 69 9.47 6.44 14.17
C ARG A 69 8.28 6.65 15.12
N PHE A 70 7.19 5.90 14.97
CA PHE A 70 6.06 5.94 15.88
C PHE A 70 6.00 4.71 16.77
N ASN A 71 6.27 3.52 16.23
CA ASN A 71 6.08 2.30 17.00
C ASN A 71 7.05 2.24 18.21
N HIS A 72 8.36 2.39 17.99
CA HIS A 72 9.38 2.21 19.06
C HIS A 72 9.18 0.93 19.90
N GLY A 73 8.62 -0.13 19.30
CA GLY A 73 8.30 -1.40 19.98
C GLY A 73 7.04 -1.38 20.85
N ARG A 74 6.23 -0.32 20.81
CA ARG A 74 4.97 -0.19 21.58
C ARG A 74 3.87 -1.13 21.11
N PHE A 75 3.87 -1.49 19.83
CA PHE A 75 2.79 -2.23 19.17
C PHE A 75 3.33 -3.40 18.36
N THR A 76 2.53 -4.46 18.29
CA THR A 76 2.83 -5.70 17.58
C THR A 76 1.71 -6.02 16.60
N TYR A 77 2.01 -6.90 15.65
CA TYR A 77 1.01 -7.54 14.81
C TYR A 77 0.97 -9.04 15.09
N PRO A 78 -0.21 -9.68 15.14
CA PRO A 78 -1.47 -9.03 15.46
C PRO A 78 -1.39 -8.32 16.84
N GLY A 79 -2.26 -7.35 17.08
CA GLY A 79 -2.25 -6.59 18.32
C GLY A 79 -3.20 -5.40 18.35
N ILE A 80 -3.36 -4.80 19.53
CA ILE A 80 -4.20 -3.62 19.73
C ILE A 80 -3.37 -2.37 19.41
N VAL A 81 -3.86 -1.53 18.48
CA VAL A 81 -3.17 -0.31 18.06
C VAL A 81 -4.14 0.88 18.12
N PRO A 82 -3.75 2.01 18.73
CA PRO A 82 -4.54 3.23 18.70
C PRO A 82 -4.60 3.83 17.29
N ASN A 83 -5.73 4.47 16.96
CA ASN A 83 -5.93 5.11 15.67
C ASN A 83 -5.10 6.39 15.47
N TYR A 84 -4.63 7.03 16.54
CA TYR A 84 -3.68 8.14 16.53
C TYR A 84 -2.85 8.19 17.83
N ASP A 85 -1.73 8.92 17.84
CA ASP A 85 -0.89 9.03 19.03
C ASP A 85 -1.50 10.08 19.99
N GLY A 86 -2.18 9.64 21.04
CA GLY A 86 -2.80 10.56 22.00
C GLY A 86 -3.61 9.87 23.12
N PRO A 87 -3.89 10.61 24.21
CA PRO A 87 -4.48 10.05 25.43
C PRO A 87 -5.95 9.61 25.30
N TYR A 88 -6.64 10.04 24.24
CA TYR A 88 -8.04 9.71 23.97
C TYR A 88 -8.20 8.92 22.66
N ALA A 89 -7.12 8.30 22.18
CA ALA A 89 -7.16 7.51 20.98
C ALA A 89 -8.02 6.27 21.19
N LEU A 90 -8.87 5.98 20.20
CA LEU A 90 -9.59 4.72 20.17
C LEU A 90 -8.64 3.66 19.65
N SER A 91 -8.56 2.54 20.34
CA SER A 91 -7.76 1.41 19.90
C SER A 91 -8.61 0.39 19.19
N GLU A 92 -8.06 -0.16 18.12
CA GLU A 92 -8.67 -1.27 17.38
C GLU A 92 -7.69 -2.45 17.36
N GLU A 93 -8.24 -3.66 17.27
CA GLU A 93 -7.43 -4.85 17.05
C GLU A 93 -7.02 -4.93 15.59
N TRP A 94 -5.72 -5.02 15.36
CA TRP A 94 -5.11 -5.27 14.06
C TRP A 94 -4.71 -6.72 13.94
N ASN A 95 -5.37 -7.42 13.04
CA ASN A 95 -5.14 -8.81 12.67
C ASN A 95 -5.57 -9.00 11.20
N SER A 96 -5.47 -10.23 10.69
CA SER A 96 -5.77 -10.54 9.28
C SER A 96 -7.21 -10.15 8.88
N SER A 97 -8.18 -10.32 9.78
CA SER A 97 -9.57 -9.91 9.55
C SER A 97 -9.69 -8.40 9.39
N ARG A 98 -9.03 -7.61 10.26
CA ARG A 98 -9.03 -6.15 10.14
C ARG A 98 -8.39 -5.66 8.86
N VAL A 99 -7.28 -6.28 8.45
CA VAL A 99 -6.60 -6.02 7.17
C VAL A 99 -7.54 -6.30 6.00
N SER A 100 -8.21 -7.45 5.97
CA SER A 100 -9.22 -7.77 4.93
C SER A 100 -10.32 -6.71 4.86
N SER A 101 -10.90 -6.33 6.00
CA SER A 101 -11.96 -5.30 6.04
C SER A 101 -11.47 -3.93 5.56
N LEU A 102 -10.21 -3.56 5.83
CA LEU A 102 -9.63 -2.33 5.29
C LEU A 102 -9.56 -2.37 3.75
N PHE A 103 -9.15 -3.50 3.17
CA PHE A 103 -9.11 -3.63 1.72
C PHE A 103 -10.52 -3.63 1.09
N ASP A 104 -11.52 -4.16 1.80
CA ASP A 104 -12.93 -4.04 1.40
C ASP A 104 -13.39 -2.57 1.38
N ASP A 105 -13.04 -1.79 2.42
CA ASP A 105 -13.34 -0.34 2.47
C ASP A 105 -12.68 0.41 1.29
N ILE A 106 -11.44 0.06 0.95
CA ILE A 106 -10.71 0.67 -0.17
C ILE A 106 -11.35 0.31 -1.51
N GLU A 107 -11.70 -0.97 -1.70
CA GLU A 107 -12.38 -1.44 -2.91
C GLU A 107 -13.74 -0.78 -3.09
N LEU A 108 -14.46 -0.51 -1.99
CA LEU A 108 -15.71 0.24 -2.01
C LEU A 108 -15.50 1.67 -2.53
N ILE A 109 -14.46 2.37 -2.07
CA ILE A 109 -14.13 3.71 -2.59
C ILE A 109 -13.82 3.65 -4.09
N ILE A 110 -12.97 2.70 -4.50
CA ILE A 110 -12.56 2.55 -5.90
C ILE A 110 -13.77 2.28 -6.80
N THR A 111 -14.64 1.35 -6.39
CA THR A 111 -15.76 0.91 -7.24
C THR A 111 -16.96 1.87 -7.18
N GLN A 112 -17.30 2.40 -6.00
CA GLN A 112 -18.50 3.21 -5.81
C GLN A 112 -18.26 4.71 -5.95
N VAL A 113 -17.08 5.20 -5.56
CA VAL A 113 -16.75 6.63 -5.64
C VAL A 113 -16.02 6.95 -6.94
N LEU A 114 -15.03 6.14 -7.33
CA LEU A 114 -14.29 6.38 -8.57
C LEU A 114 -14.98 5.76 -9.79
N GLY A 115 -15.87 4.78 -9.59
CA GLY A 115 -16.50 4.06 -10.68
C GLY A 115 -15.56 3.12 -11.44
N LEU A 116 -14.37 2.85 -10.91
CA LEU A 116 -13.38 1.96 -11.53
C LEU A 116 -13.77 0.52 -11.25
N LYS A 117 -13.90 -0.27 -12.32
CA LYS A 117 -14.38 -1.67 -12.25
C LYS A 117 -13.33 -2.69 -12.64
N SER A 118 -12.24 -2.27 -13.30
CA SER A 118 -11.16 -3.18 -13.67
C SER A 118 -10.14 -3.28 -12.54
N LYS A 119 -9.80 -4.52 -12.16
CA LYS A 119 -8.80 -4.83 -11.13
C LYS A 119 -7.40 -4.35 -11.52
N HIS A 120 -7.11 -4.21 -12.81
CA HIS A 120 -5.82 -3.76 -13.32
C HIS A 120 -5.58 -2.26 -13.16
N GLN A 121 -6.62 -1.50 -12.79
CA GLN A 121 -6.57 -0.05 -12.60
C GLN A 121 -6.12 0.36 -11.19
N VAL A 122 -5.70 -0.60 -10.36
CA VAL A 122 -5.27 -0.33 -8.98
C VAL A 122 -3.82 -0.76 -8.80
N LEU A 123 -3.01 0.17 -8.28
CA LEU A 123 -1.65 -0.05 -7.84
C LEU A 123 -1.51 0.33 -6.36
N VAL A 124 -1.15 -0.63 -5.49
CA VAL A 124 -0.63 -0.31 -4.16
C VAL A 124 0.82 0.16 -4.35
N GLY A 125 1.01 1.48 -4.47
CA GLY A 125 2.24 2.11 -4.93
C GLY A 125 3.40 2.00 -3.95
N GLU A 126 3.07 1.87 -2.67
CA GLU A 126 4.00 1.43 -1.64
C GLU A 126 3.24 0.64 -0.59
N LEU A 127 3.85 -0.39 -0.04
CA LEU A 127 3.42 -0.96 1.22
C LEU A 127 4.60 -1.46 2.03
N GLY A 128 4.41 -1.56 3.35
CA GLY A 128 5.41 -2.15 4.19
C GLY A 128 5.20 -1.95 5.69
N ILE A 129 6.12 -2.53 6.45
CA ILE A 129 6.22 -2.44 7.89
C ILE A 129 7.70 -2.49 8.26
N SER A 130 8.11 -1.76 9.30
CA SER A 130 9.48 -1.86 9.80
C SER A 130 9.77 -3.31 10.20
N ARG A 131 10.86 -3.89 9.66
CA ARG A 131 11.20 -5.31 9.76
C ARG A 131 11.34 -5.83 11.19
N ASN A 132 11.67 -4.93 12.13
CA ASN A 132 11.86 -5.24 13.55
C ASN A 132 10.58 -5.18 14.39
N VAL A 133 9.43 -4.87 13.78
CA VAL A 133 8.15 -4.98 14.48
C VAL A 133 7.82 -6.46 14.69
N SER A 134 7.45 -6.83 15.92
CA SER A 134 6.98 -8.18 16.21
C SER A 134 5.76 -8.49 15.35
N GLY A 135 5.85 -9.56 14.56
CA GLY A 135 4.82 -9.96 13.59
C GLY A 135 4.89 -9.26 12.22
N ALA A 136 5.98 -8.57 11.90
CA ALA A 136 6.16 -7.95 10.59
C ALA A 136 5.97 -8.94 9.42
N SER A 137 6.45 -10.17 9.55
CA SER A 137 6.28 -11.22 8.52
C SER A 137 4.83 -11.63 8.32
N GLU A 138 4.03 -11.68 9.38
CA GLU A 138 2.60 -12.00 9.33
C GLU A 138 1.82 -10.84 8.70
N TYR A 139 2.14 -9.61 9.09
CA TYR A 139 1.53 -8.41 8.51
C TYR A 139 1.78 -8.30 7.00
N LEU A 140 3.02 -8.49 6.55
CA LEU A 140 3.35 -8.49 5.12
C LEU A 140 2.59 -9.59 4.38
N ARG A 141 2.51 -10.79 4.97
CA ARG A 141 1.77 -11.91 4.37
C ARG A 141 0.30 -11.57 4.16
N ASP A 142 -0.34 -10.96 5.16
CA ASP A 142 -1.75 -10.58 5.08
C ASP A 142 -1.98 -9.47 4.05
N LEU A 143 -1.17 -8.41 4.05
CA LEU A 143 -1.25 -7.34 3.04
C LEU A 143 -1.08 -7.88 1.61
N LEU A 144 -0.03 -8.66 1.39
CA LEU A 144 0.29 -9.19 0.06
C LEU A 144 -0.77 -10.20 -0.39
N SER A 145 -1.34 -10.99 0.52
CA SER A 145 -2.47 -11.88 0.26
C SER A 145 -3.71 -11.10 -0.20
N GLU A 146 -4.06 -10.00 0.46
CA GLU A 146 -5.19 -9.16 0.04
C GLU A 146 -4.99 -8.50 -1.33
N CYS A 147 -3.75 -8.07 -1.63
CA CYS A 147 -3.40 -7.56 -2.96
C CYS A 147 -3.56 -8.65 -4.03
N CYS A 148 -3.05 -9.86 -3.77
CA CYS A 148 -3.15 -11.00 -4.69
C CYS A 148 -4.60 -11.40 -4.94
N LYS A 149 -5.43 -11.52 -3.89
CA LYS A 149 -6.87 -11.86 -3.99
C LYS A 149 -7.63 -10.90 -4.90
N ARG A 150 -7.28 -9.61 -4.86
CA ARG A 150 -7.89 -8.56 -5.69
C ARG A 150 -7.20 -8.34 -7.03
N SER A 151 -6.13 -9.09 -7.31
CA SER A 151 -5.30 -8.92 -8.51
C SER A 151 -4.78 -7.48 -8.66
N TRP A 152 -4.54 -6.79 -7.54
CA TRP A 152 -3.97 -5.46 -7.54
C TRP A 152 -2.45 -5.53 -7.71
N SER A 153 -1.92 -4.67 -8.57
CA SER A 153 -0.47 -4.52 -8.67
C SER A 153 0.05 -3.90 -7.38
N THR A 154 1.24 -4.30 -6.93
CA THR A 154 1.79 -3.84 -5.65
C THR A 154 3.29 -3.64 -5.76
N CYS A 155 3.76 -2.56 -5.14
CA CYS A 155 5.17 -2.26 -4.95
C CYS A 155 5.49 -2.37 -3.46
N LEU A 156 6.28 -3.37 -3.09
CA LEU A 156 6.82 -3.49 -1.74
C LEU A 156 7.92 -2.45 -1.53
N TYR A 157 7.76 -1.58 -0.54
CA TYR A 157 8.80 -0.62 -0.20
C TYR A 157 9.96 -1.34 0.49
N SER A 158 11.02 -1.59 -0.26
CA SER A 158 12.25 -2.22 0.21
C SER A 158 13.42 -1.29 -0.13
N PHE A 159 13.73 -0.39 0.79
CA PHE A 159 14.77 0.61 0.60
C PHE A 159 16.06 0.18 1.28
N ARG A 160 17.13 0.13 0.48
CA ARG A 160 18.47 -0.26 0.93
C ARG A 160 19.28 1.00 1.24
N GLU A 161 19.15 1.49 2.47
CA GLU A 161 19.96 2.60 2.96
C GLU A 161 20.91 2.16 4.07
N SER A 162 22.12 2.72 4.09
CA SER A 162 23.14 2.43 5.11
C SER A 162 22.77 2.91 6.51
N HIS A 163 21.94 3.95 6.63
CA HIS A 163 21.56 4.55 7.91
C HIS A 163 20.14 4.21 8.37
N TRP A 164 19.29 3.72 7.46
CA TRP A 164 17.90 3.35 7.74
C TRP A 164 17.53 2.06 7.01
N ASN A 165 17.94 0.92 7.61
CA ASN A 165 17.73 -0.41 7.04
C ASN A 165 16.44 -1.10 7.52
N LEU A 166 15.53 -0.35 8.16
CA LEU A 166 14.34 -0.93 8.78
C LEU A 166 13.30 -1.42 7.76
N MET A 167 13.43 -1.01 6.50
CA MET A 167 12.63 -1.52 5.38
C MET A 167 13.44 -2.49 4.50
N ASP A 168 14.69 -2.82 4.84
CA ASP A 168 15.49 -3.83 4.14
C ASP A 168 15.15 -5.24 4.67
N TYR A 169 14.12 -5.85 4.09
CA TYR A 169 13.61 -7.16 4.51
C TYR A 169 14.62 -8.31 4.31
N GLU A 170 15.66 -8.12 3.49
CA GLU A 170 16.72 -9.14 3.31
C GLU A 170 17.54 -9.35 4.58
N LEU A 171 17.51 -8.38 5.51
CA LEU A 171 18.17 -8.44 6.82
C LEU A 171 17.33 -9.15 7.90
N GLY A 172 16.16 -9.68 7.57
CA GLY A 172 15.33 -10.40 8.54
C GLY A 172 14.77 -9.48 9.64
N VAL A 173 14.23 -10.08 10.70
CA VAL A 173 13.50 -9.33 11.74
C VAL A 173 14.40 -8.68 12.80
N HIS A 174 15.60 -9.22 13.00
CA HIS A 174 16.50 -8.76 14.07
C HIS A 174 17.24 -7.49 13.64
N GLN A 175 17.07 -6.41 14.40
CA GLN A 175 17.58 -5.08 14.03
C GLN A 175 19.11 -5.06 13.84
N GLU A 176 19.82 -5.87 14.62
CA GLU A 176 21.27 -6.06 14.60
C GLU A 176 21.80 -6.82 13.37
N ASN A 177 20.92 -7.41 12.56
CA ASN A 177 21.36 -8.12 11.37
C ASN A 177 21.93 -7.16 10.33
N GLU A 178 23.19 -7.39 9.97
CA GLU A 178 23.91 -6.69 8.90
C GLU A 178 24.14 -7.59 7.67
N ASN A 179 23.95 -8.91 7.83
CA ASN A 179 24.19 -9.91 6.79
C ASN A 179 22.88 -10.38 6.12
N ARG A 180 22.90 -10.54 4.80
CA ARG A 180 21.72 -10.93 3.98
C ARG A 180 21.51 -12.43 3.82
N LYS A 181 22.49 -13.26 4.22
CA LYS A 181 22.40 -14.72 4.15
C LYS A 181 21.81 -15.28 5.44
N ILE A 182 20.60 -14.83 5.78
CA ILE A 182 19.88 -15.31 6.95
C ILE A 182 19.11 -16.55 6.52
N ASN A 183 19.53 -17.70 7.06
CA ASN A 183 18.72 -18.92 7.00
C ASN A 183 17.42 -18.62 7.78
N ASP A 184 16.27 -19.02 7.22
CA ASP A 184 14.94 -18.85 7.83
C ASP A 184 14.46 -17.38 7.94
N ASN A 185 14.77 -16.55 6.94
CA ASN A 185 14.23 -15.18 6.85
C ASN A 185 12.72 -15.20 6.53
N THR A 186 11.91 -15.20 7.59
CA THR A 186 10.44 -15.27 7.52
C THR A 186 9.79 -14.11 6.75
N LEU A 187 10.44 -12.93 6.69
CA LEU A 187 9.96 -11.80 5.89
C LEU A 187 10.06 -12.13 4.40
N MET A 188 11.22 -12.64 3.98
CA MET A 188 11.45 -13.03 2.59
C MET A 188 10.60 -14.23 2.18
N GLU A 189 10.31 -15.15 3.10
CA GLU A 189 9.34 -16.23 2.87
C GLU A 189 7.94 -15.69 2.61
N ALA A 190 7.43 -14.78 3.47
CA ALA A 190 6.14 -14.14 3.29
C ALA A 190 6.04 -13.42 1.92
N ILE A 191 7.11 -12.72 1.53
CA ILE A 191 7.18 -12.03 0.24
C ILE A 191 7.18 -13.04 -0.92
N LYS A 192 8.04 -14.07 -0.88
CA LYS A 192 8.13 -15.08 -1.96
C LYS A 192 6.84 -15.86 -2.16
N GLU A 193 6.18 -16.26 -1.07
CA GLU A 193 4.91 -16.96 -1.15
C GLU A 193 3.83 -16.13 -1.86
N SER A 194 3.82 -14.80 -1.65
CA SER A 194 2.86 -13.94 -2.35
C SER A 194 3.11 -13.88 -3.85
N ILE A 195 4.38 -13.78 -4.27
CA ILE A 195 4.76 -13.73 -5.68
C ILE A 195 4.38 -15.03 -6.39
N GLN A 196 4.65 -16.19 -5.77
CA GLN A 196 4.36 -17.50 -6.33
C GLN A 196 2.86 -17.79 -6.49
N ARG A 197 1.99 -17.14 -5.73
CA ARG A 197 0.52 -17.25 -5.89
C ARG A 197 -0.03 -16.46 -7.07
N THR A 198 0.81 -15.67 -7.75
CA THR A 198 0.41 -14.78 -8.85
C THR A 198 0.72 -15.38 -10.23
N THR A 199 1.37 -16.55 -10.28
CA THR A 199 1.69 -17.32 -11.51
C THR A 199 0.80 -18.54 -11.66
#